data_AF-A0A953E9H0-F1
#
_entry.id   AF-A0A953E9H0-F1
#
_cell.length_a   1.000
_cell.length_b   1.000
_cell.length_c   1.000
_cell.angle_alpha   90.00
_cell.angle_beta   90.00
_cell.angle_gamma   90.00
#
_symmetry.space_group_name_H-M   'P 1'
#
loop_
_entity.id
_entity.type
_entity.pdbx_description
1 polymer ?
#
loop_
_entity_poly.entity_id
_entity_poly.type
_entity_poly.pdbx_seq_one_letter_code
_entity_poly.pdbx_strand_id
1 'polypeptide(L)'
;QDPSLVVVARTEALIAGLGQQEALARAHAYVEAGADMILVHSKRKTPDEVLAFIAAWDGRVPIVLVPTAYPQLTEAAMRRTGKVGVVIYGNHAIRAAVTAMRQVFRQIRTEGGIAGADAAIVTVEEIFRLQGVPEMKAAEAKYLR
;
A
#
# COMPACT_ATOMS: atom_id res chain seq x y z
N GLN A 1 5.94 6.79 -26.88
CA GLN A 1 5.80 6.22 -25.53
C GLN A 1 6.30 7.26 -24.54
N ASP A 2 5.62 7.41 -23.40
CA ASP A 2 6.09 8.27 -22.31
C ASP A 2 7.19 7.50 -21.55
N PRO A 3 8.46 7.97 -21.59
CA PRO A 3 9.56 7.28 -20.92
C PRO A 3 9.48 7.32 -19.39
N SER A 4 8.54 8.08 -18.81
CA SER A 4 8.32 8.14 -17.37
C SER A 4 7.30 7.12 -16.84
N LEU A 5 6.57 6.43 -17.73
CA LEU A 5 5.63 5.39 -17.33
C LEU A 5 6.41 4.13 -16.87
N VAL A 6 6.22 3.76 -15.61
CA VAL A 6 6.87 2.59 -14.99
C VAL A 6 5.98 1.34 -15.10
N VAL A 7 6.52 0.24 -15.61
CA VAL A 7 5.86 -1.08 -15.68
C VAL A 7 6.42 -1.99 -14.59
N VAL A 8 5.57 -2.35 -13.62
CA VAL A 8 5.92 -3.30 -12.55
C VAL A 8 5.34 -4.67 -12.86
N ALA A 9 6.20 -5.67 -13.07
CA ALA A 9 5.75 -7.05 -13.26
C ALA A 9 5.63 -7.78 -11.93
N ARG A 10 4.47 -8.35 -11.65
CA ARG A 10 4.18 -9.08 -10.41
C ARG A 10 4.28 -10.60 -10.64
N THR A 11 5.16 -11.26 -9.89
CA THR A 11 5.26 -12.72 -9.87
C THR A 11 4.47 -13.32 -8.71
N GLU A 12 3.55 -14.23 -9.03
CA GLU A 12 2.74 -14.99 -8.06
C GLU A 12 3.27 -16.41 -7.84
N ALA A 13 4.46 -16.76 -8.35
CA ALA A 13 5.00 -18.12 -8.25
C ALA A 13 5.12 -18.62 -6.80
N LEU A 14 5.54 -17.75 -5.87
CA LEU A 14 5.57 -18.09 -4.44
C LEU A 14 4.17 -18.28 -3.85
N ILE A 15 3.21 -17.43 -4.23
CA ILE A 15 1.80 -17.54 -3.82
C ILE A 15 1.17 -18.85 -4.29
N ALA A 16 1.51 -19.25 -5.52
CA ALA A 16 1.08 -20.48 -6.17
C ALA A 16 1.84 -21.72 -5.70
N GLY A 17 2.87 -21.57 -4.86
CA GLY A 17 3.65 -22.69 -4.32
C GLY A 17 4.61 -23.33 -5.32
N LEU A 18 4.99 -22.64 -6.39
CA LEU A 18 5.91 -23.15 -7.43
C LEU A 18 7.39 -23.07 -7.01
N GLY A 19 7.68 -22.44 -5.88
CA GLY A 19 9.03 -22.35 -5.31
C GLY A 19 9.84 -21.15 -5.82
N GLN A 20 11.00 -20.95 -5.19
CA GLN A 20 11.85 -19.77 -5.41
C GLN A 20 12.51 -19.77 -6.78
N GLN A 21 12.93 -20.93 -7.30
CA GLN A 21 13.57 -21.04 -8.62
C GLN A 21 12.62 -20.55 -9.73
N GLU A 22 11.36 -20.99 -9.72
CA GLU A 22 10.34 -20.55 -10.67
C GLU A 22 10.04 -19.05 -10.51
N ALA A 23 10.01 -18.53 -9.28
CA ALA A 23 9.80 -17.11 -9.02
C ALA A 23 10.91 -16.25 -9.65
N LEU A 24 12.18 -16.65 -9.49
CA LEU A 24 13.34 -15.98 -10.08
C LEU A 24 13.31 -16.09 -11.61
N ALA A 25 13.09 -17.29 -12.16
CA ALA A 25 13.02 -17.50 -13.60
C ALA A 25 11.97 -16.59 -14.27
N ARG A 26 10.78 -16.47 -13.68
CA ARG A 26 9.74 -15.54 -14.14
C ARG A 26 10.18 -14.08 -14.01
N ALA A 27 10.76 -13.70 -12.88
CA ALA A 27 11.24 -12.34 -12.66
C ALA A 27 12.28 -11.93 -13.73
N HIS A 28 13.24 -12.80 -14.04
CA HIS A 28 14.20 -12.57 -15.12
C HIS A 28 13.50 -12.41 -16.47
N ALA A 29 12.61 -13.33 -16.83
CA ALA A 29 11.86 -13.25 -18.08
C ALA A 29 11.05 -11.94 -18.19
N TYR A 30 10.49 -11.45 -17.09
CA TYR A 30 9.76 -10.18 -17.07
C TYR A 30 10.66 -8.97 -17.26
N VAL A 31 11.88 -8.99 -16.69
CA VAL A 31 12.88 -7.94 -16.92
C VAL A 31 13.35 -7.92 -18.36
N GLU A 32 13.61 -9.08 -18.96
CA GLU A 32 13.97 -9.19 -20.38
C GLU A 32 12.84 -8.71 -21.30
N ALA A 33 11.57 -8.91 -20.88
CA ALA A 33 10.40 -8.38 -21.58
C ALA A 33 10.20 -6.85 -21.38
N GLY A 34 11.00 -6.19 -20.54
CA GLY A 34 10.99 -4.74 -20.36
C GLY A 34 10.31 -4.24 -19.07
N ALA A 35 10.13 -5.08 -18.05
CA ALA A 35 9.65 -4.60 -16.75
C ALA A 35 10.71 -3.72 -16.06
N ASP A 36 10.29 -2.56 -15.55
CA ASP A 36 11.14 -1.61 -14.84
C ASP A 36 11.37 -2.00 -13.37
N MET A 37 10.49 -2.84 -12.81
CA MET A 37 10.58 -3.36 -11.45
C MET A 37 9.90 -4.73 -11.34
N ILE A 38 10.30 -5.50 -10.33
CA ILE A 38 9.65 -6.78 -10.00
C ILE A 38 8.93 -6.69 -8.66
N LEU A 39 7.64 -7.01 -8.64
CA LEU A 39 6.91 -7.26 -7.41
C LEU A 39 6.93 -8.76 -7.12
N VAL A 40 7.61 -9.15 -6.04
CA VAL A 40 7.53 -10.50 -5.48
C VAL A 40 6.51 -10.52 -4.35
N HIS A 41 5.58 -11.47 -4.40
CA HIS A 41 4.53 -11.57 -3.38
C HIS A 41 4.60 -12.90 -2.61
N SER A 42 4.23 -12.85 -1.33
CA SER A 42 4.13 -14.02 -0.45
C SER A 42 2.97 -13.85 0.51
N LYS A 43 2.33 -14.96 0.87
CA LYS A 43 1.26 -15.07 1.88
C LYS A 43 1.74 -15.66 3.20
N ARG A 44 3.05 -15.96 3.32
CA ARG A 44 3.66 -16.46 4.56
C ARG A 44 3.55 -15.40 5.66
N LYS A 45 3.57 -15.84 6.91
CA LYS A 45 3.53 -14.95 8.09
C LYS A 45 4.91 -14.40 8.47
N THR A 46 5.97 -14.99 7.95
CA THR A 46 7.35 -14.53 8.12
C THR A 46 7.91 -14.01 6.81
N PRO A 47 8.88 -13.07 6.85
CA PRO A 47 9.46 -12.49 5.64
C PRO A 47 10.51 -13.41 4.99
N ASP A 48 10.83 -14.57 5.56
CA ASP A 48 11.96 -15.40 5.16
C ASP A 48 11.92 -15.76 3.66
N GLU A 49 10.73 -16.09 3.14
CA GLU A 49 10.53 -16.47 1.74
C GLU A 49 10.84 -15.30 0.78
N VAL A 50 10.41 -14.08 1.12
CA VAL A 50 10.71 -12.89 0.29
C VAL A 50 12.14 -12.40 0.49
N LEU A 51 12.71 -12.54 1.69
CA LEU A 51 14.11 -12.20 1.95
C LEU A 51 15.05 -13.14 1.21
N ALA A 52 14.73 -14.43 1.12
CA ALA A 52 15.49 -15.40 0.33
C ALA A 52 15.44 -15.05 -1.17
N PHE A 53 14.26 -14.66 -1.68
CA PHE A 53 14.13 -14.16 -3.06
C PHE A 53 15.00 -12.91 -3.27
N ILE A 54 14.92 -11.91 -2.39
CA ILE A 54 15.71 -10.67 -2.48
C ILE A 54 17.22 -10.96 -2.45
N ALA A 55 17.66 -11.87 -1.57
CA ALA A 55 19.06 -12.26 -1.49
C ALA A 55 19.54 -12.87 -2.81
N ALA A 56 18.75 -13.78 -3.40
CA ALA A 56 19.07 -14.47 -4.65
C ALA A 56 18.88 -13.65 -5.92
N TRP A 57 18.10 -12.55 -5.87
CA TRP A 57 17.86 -11.71 -7.04
C TRP A 57 19.13 -10.99 -7.50
N ASP A 58 19.61 -11.31 -8.69
CA ASP A 58 20.76 -10.68 -9.36
C ASP A 58 20.36 -9.83 -10.57
N GLY A 59 19.06 -9.69 -10.83
CA GLY A 59 18.55 -8.83 -11.89
C GLY A 59 18.76 -7.34 -11.61
N ARG A 60 18.84 -6.55 -12.70
CA ARG A 60 19.23 -5.13 -12.68
C ARG A 60 18.17 -4.15 -12.15
N VAL A 61 16.93 -4.60 -11.99
CA VAL A 61 15.80 -3.72 -11.60
C VAL A 61 15.46 -3.87 -10.11
N PRO A 62 14.95 -2.80 -9.47
CA PRO A 62 14.56 -2.85 -8.06
C PRO A 62 13.32 -3.72 -7.81
N ILE A 63 13.17 -4.14 -6.55
CA ILE A 63 12.06 -4.96 -6.06
C ILE A 63 10.98 -4.09 -5.43
N VAL A 64 9.72 -4.47 -5.67
CA VAL A 64 8.52 -3.96 -4.99
C VAL A 64 8.03 -5.00 -3.98
N LEU A 65 7.70 -4.58 -2.77
CA LEU A 65 7.15 -5.45 -1.72
C LEU A 65 5.76 -5.00 -1.25
N VAL A 66 4.94 -5.98 -0.84
CA VAL A 66 3.62 -5.76 -0.22
C VAL A 66 3.57 -6.52 1.12
N PRO A 67 4.15 -5.99 2.21
CA PRO A 67 4.40 -6.75 3.45
C PRO A 67 3.17 -6.93 4.35
N THR A 68 1.98 -7.07 3.76
CA THR A 68 0.72 -7.17 4.51
C THR A 68 0.65 -8.42 5.39
N ALA A 69 1.22 -9.54 4.93
CA ALA A 69 1.20 -10.81 5.66
C ALA A 69 2.33 -10.95 6.70
N TYR A 70 3.38 -10.12 6.60
CA TYR A 70 4.60 -10.15 7.42
C TYR A 70 4.97 -8.71 7.88
N PRO A 71 4.11 -8.07 8.71
CA PRO A 71 4.25 -6.67 9.10
C PRO A 71 5.49 -6.37 9.96
N GLN A 72 6.14 -7.39 10.53
CA GLN A 72 7.38 -7.27 11.29
C GLN A 72 8.59 -6.86 10.41
N LEU A 73 8.49 -7.01 9.08
CA LEU A 73 9.52 -6.53 8.17
C LEU A 73 9.40 -5.01 8.04
N THR A 74 10.28 -4.28 8.71
CA THR A 74 10.27 -2.81 8.73
C THR A 74 10.92 -2.21 7.49
N GLU A 75 10.63 -0.94 7.19
CA GLU A 75 11.34 -0.21 6.12
C GLU A 75 12.85 -0.19 6.33
N ALA A 76 13.32 -0.03 7.57
CA ALA A 76 14.75 -0.07 7.88
C ALA A 76 15.37 -1.44 7.54
N ALA A 77 14.64 -2.54 7.75
CA ALA A 77 15.08 -3.87 7.34
C ALA A 77 15.08 -4.02 5.81
N MET A 78 14.04 -3.54 5.12
CA MET A 78 13.98 -3.57 3.65
C MET A 78 15.08 -2.72 3.01
N ARG A 79 15.35 -1.52 3.53
CA ARG A 79 16.43 -0.64 3.05
C ARG A 79 17.81 -1.28 3.17
N ARG A 80 18.07 -2.02 4.25
CA ARG A 80 19.34 -2.76 4.44
C ARG A 80 19.60 -3.84 3.37
N THR A 81 18.58 -4.29 2.64
CA THR A 81 18.77 -5.24 1.54
C THR A 81 19.44 -4.61 0.32
N GLY A 82 19.38 -3.27 0.18
CA GLY A 82 19.89 -2.55 -0.99
C GLY A 82 19.13 -2.78 -2.31
N LYS A 83 18.07 -3.62 -2.32
CA LYS A 83 17.39 -4.05 -3.56
C LYS A 83 15.92 -3.66 -3.62
N VAL A 84 15.31 -3.26 -2.50
CA VAL A 84 13.89 -2.85 -2.45
C VAL A 84 13.76 -1.36 -2.79
N GLY A 85 13.06 -1.06 -3.89
CA GLY A 85 12.82 0.32 -4.35
C GLY A 85 11.46 0.89 -3.92
N VAL A 86 10.44 0.04 -3.79
CA VAL A 86 9.07 0.46 -3.42
C VAL A 86 8.47 -0.51 -2.41
N VAL A 87 7.74 0.05 -1.44
CA VAL A 87 6.93 -0.70 -0.46
C VAL A 87 5.49 -0.24 -0.56
N ILE A 88 4.56 -1.18 -0.65
CA ILE A 88 3.12 -0.92 -0.75
C ILE A 88 2.40 -1.44 0.49
N TYR A 89 1.73 -0.54 1.21
CA TYR A 89 0.84 -0.88 2.32
C TYR A 89 -0.57 -1.25 1.81
N GLY A 90 -0.70 -2.46 1.28
CA GLY A 90 -1.80 -2.83 0.38
C GLY A 90 -3.25 -2.64 0.85
N ASN A 91 -3.57 -2.76 2.15
CA ASN A 91 -4.97 -2.69 2.61
C ASN A 91 -5.18 -2.02 3.98
N HIS A 92 -4.21 -1.27 4.47
CA HIS A 92 -4.25 -0.72 5.82
C HIS A 92 -5.31 0.37 5.98
N ALA A 93 -5.49 1.23 4.96
CA ALA A 93 -6.49 2.30 4.99
C ALA A 93 -7.93 1.78 5.14
N ILE A 94 -8.33 0.79 4.33
CA ILE A 94 -9.69 0.22 4.43
C ILE A 94 -9.90 -0.54 5.74
N ARG A 95 -8.88 -1.23 6.26
CA ARG A 95 -8.94 -1.91 7.57
C ARG A 95 -9.12 -0.90 8.71
N ALA A 96 -8.44 0.24 8.65
CA ALA A 96 -8.60 1.32 9.61
C ALA A 96 -10.00 1.93 9.54
N ALA A 97 -10.48 2.25 8.33
CA ALA A 97 -11.83 2.79 8.12
C ALA A 97 -12.92 1.85 8.65
N VAL A 98 -12.85 0.56 8.32
CA VAL A 98 -13.81 -0.44 8.82
C VAL A 98 -13.78 -0.53 10.35
N THR A 99 -12.61 -0.45 10.96
CA THR A 99 -12.48 -0.48 12.42
C THR A 99 -13.18 0.72 13.07
N ALA A 100 -12.88 1.94 12.59
CA ALA A 100 -13.45 3.17 13.10
C ALA A 100 -14.98 3.24 12.88
N MET A 101 -15.45 2.92 11.68
CA MET A 101 -16.89 2.89 11.38
C MET A 101 -17.66 1.92 12.29
N ARG A 102 -17.08 0.73 12.56
CA ARG A 102 -17.69 -0.24 13.50
C ARG A 102 -17.73 0.28 14.93
N GLN A 103 -16.73 1.06 15.35
CA GLN A 103 -16.70 1.68 16.68
C GLN A 103 -17.79 2.75 16.81
N VAL A 104 -17.85 3.69 15.85
CA VAL A 104 -18.85 4.76 15.80
C VAL A 104 -20.28 4.20 15.80
N PHE A 105 -20.60 3.25 14.91
CA PHE A 105 -21.95 2.68 14.87
C PHE A 105 -22.32 1.91 16.13
N ARG A 106 -21.35 1.25 16.78
CA ARG A 106 -21.61 0.60 18.07
C ARG A 106 -21.93 1.65 19.14
N GLN A 107 -21.13 2.71 19.21
CA GLN A 107 -21.30 3.76 20.22
C GLN A 107 -22.65 4.46 20.07
N ILE A 108 -23.03 4.84 18.85
CA ILE A 108 -24.31 5.47 18.56
C ILE A 108 -25.49 4.59 19.04
N ARG A 109 -25.42 3.28 18.78
CA ARG A 109 -26.46 2.34 19.20
C ARG A 109 -26.51 2.15 20.72
N THR A 110 -25.36 2.09 21.39
CA THR A 110 -25.29 1.89 22.83
C THR A 110 -25.75 3.11 23.61
N GLU A 111 -25.38 4.31 23.16
CA GLU A 111 -25.70 5.58 23.84
C GLU A 111 -27.09 6.12 23.47
N GLY A 112 -27.70 5.63 22.38
CA GLY A 112 -28.97 6.16 21.88
C GLY A 112 -28.83 7.59 21.32
N GLY A 113 -27.64 7.96 20.86
CA GLY A 113 -27.31 9.32 20.41
C GLY A 113 -25.87 9.41 19.91
N ILE A 114 -25.44 10.61 19.51
CA ILE A 114 -24.12 10.82 18.89
C ILE A 114 -23.10 11.52 19.79
N ALA A 115 -23.46 11.96 20.99
CA ALA A 115 -22.59 12.81 21.81
C ALA A 115 -21.19 12.21 22.05
N GLY A 116 -21.10 10.93 22.41
CA GLY A 116 -19.81 10.27 22.59
C GLY A 116 -19.08 9.97 21.27
N ALA A 117 -19.82 9.68 20.20
CA ALA A 117 -19.24 9.40 18.88
C ALA A 117 -18.69 10.67 18.21
N ASP A 118 -19.38 11.80 18.36
CA ASP A 118 -19.01 13.11 17.82
C ASP A 118 -17.67 13.59 18.40
N ALA A 119 -17.46 13.41 19.71
CA ALA A 119 -16.21 13.74 20.40
C ALA A 119 -15.00 12.89 19.94
N ALA A 120 -15.23 11.77 19.26
CA ALA A 120 -14.20 10.81 18.86
C ALA A 120 -13.85 10.83 17.36
N ILE A 121 -14.48 11.72 16.58
CA ILE A 121 -14.26 11.85 15.14
C ILE A 121 -13.82 13.28 14.76
N VAL A 122 -13.38 13.45 13.51
CA VAL A 122 -13.04 14.77 12.99
C VAL A 122 -14.29 15.63 12.86
N THR A 123 -14.14 16.95 13.03
CA THR A 123 -15.25 17.88 12.87
C THR A 123 -15.69 18.02 11.42
N VAL A 124 -16.87 18.59 11.19
CA VAL A 124 -17.37 18.88 9.84
C VAL A 124 -16.46 19.89 9.12
N GLU A 125 -15.88 20.84 9.85
CA GLU A 125 -14.94 21.84 9.30
C GLU A 125 -13.68 21.18 8.75
N GLU A 126 -13.18 20.12 9.39
CA GLU A 126 -12.05 19.35 8.89
C GLU A 126 -12.40 18.65 7.56
N ILE A 127 -13.63 18.14 7.42
CA ILE A 127 -14.12 17.59 6.15
C ILE A 127 -14.19 18.68 5.08
N PHE A 128 -14.71 19.86 5.40
CA PHE A 128 -14.74 21.00 4.46
C PHE A 128 -13.33 21.43 4.02
N ARG A 129 -12.36 21.42 4.95
CA ARG A 129 -10.96 21.69 4.62
C ARG A 129 -10.42 20.65 3.65
N LEU A 130 -10.68 19.36 3.88
CA LEU A 130 -10.24 18.27 2.98
C LEU A 130 -10.92 18.32 1.59
N GLN A 131 -12.13 18.87 1.51
CA GLN A 131 -12.85 19.09 0.26
C GLN A 131 -12.38 20.31 -0.54
N GLY A 132 -11.50 21.15 0.03
CA GLY A 132 -11.04 22.39 -0.62
C GLY A 132 -12.09 23.52 -0.60
N VAL A 133 -12.98 23.52 0.39
CA VAL A 133 -14.00 24.58 0.55
C VAL A 133 -13.39 25.97 0.71
N PRO A 134 -12.26 26.19 1.42
CA PRO A 134 -11.62 27.51 1.48
C PRO A 134 -11.23 28.04 0.10
N GLU A 135 -10.61 27.19 -0.73
CA GLU A 135 -10.18 27.53 -2.09
C GLU A 135 -11.39 27.79 -3.00
N MET A 136 -12.44 26.97 -2.87
CA MET A 136 -13.72 27.16 -3.56
C MET A 136 -14.33 28.52 -3.22
N LYS A 137 -14.42 28.89 -1.94
CA LYS A 137 -14.97 30.19 -1.51
C LYS A 137 -14.13 31.36 -2.00
N ALA A 138 -12.80 31.23 -2.04
CA ALA A 138 -11.93 32.25 -2.61
C ALA A 138 -12.17 32.42 -4.12
N ALA A 139 -12.42 31.33 -4.84
CA ALA A 139 -12.79 31.36 -6.25
C ALA A 139 -14.18 31.98 -6.46
N GLU A 140 -15.17 31.63 -5.63
CA GLU A 140 -16.51 32.24 -5.67
C GLU A 140 -16.43 33.75 -5.49
N ALA A 141 -15.74 34.23 -4.45
CA ALA A 141 -15.59 35.66 -4.19
C ALA A 141 -14.92 36.42 -5.35
N LYS A 142 -14.06 35.74 -6.12
CA LYS A 142 -13.32 36.36 -7.23
C LYS A 142 -14.09 36.32 -8.56
N TYR A 143 -14.81 35.24 -8.82
CA TYR A 143 -15.31 34.93 -10.17
C TYR A 143 -16.83 34.78 -10.26
N LEU A 144 -17.52 34.49 -9.15
CA LEU A 144 -18.97 34.36 -9.15
C LEU A 144 -19.59 35.76 -9.16
N ARG A 145 -20.21 36.12 -10.28
CA ARG A 145 -20.96 37.36 -10.50
C ARG A 145 -22.41 37.05 -10.79
#